data_AF-A0A086LFH8-F1
#
_entry.id   AF-A0A086LFH8-F1
#
_cell.length_a   1.000
_cell.length_b   1.000
_cell.length_c   1.000
_cell.angle_alpha   90.00
_cell.angle_beta   90.00
_cell.angle_gamma   90.00
#
_symmetry.space_group_name_H-M   'P 1'
#
loop_
_entity.id
_entity.type
_entity.pdbx_description
1 polymer ?
#
loop_
_entity_poly.entity_id
_entity_poly.type
_entity_poly.pdbx_seq_one_letter_code
_entity_poly.pdbx_strand_id
1 'polypeptide(L)'
;MRGVGVRTAFAGYEDADAVALAGAVDETPLLPWSEAEYLKKLTFTQFVIYLVGFSEGLTHLAALAIYYLLKDDLGLSPPEVSAIFIAPAIPWVFKPFFAFLSDSVAILGYRRKPYMIVFSALEAVGFLMLGLSPASVGTAVSSLFLISLSAAFCSAVAEALVVESTTGKTLDQSAENVSDFITAKAIGSLAVAYFSGYLLEKTSKGSIFVATATFPLFITIVSFFMKDVTTPPERNLKAQFRELSEFLKQSVIWGPALYIFVYMAGPDYDDALFFFFTNKLGFSPTFMGTLRFTYGVAALLGVLLYRFVFRQAGFRQTLFWTIIVAVPIYVSPVILVTGLNQKLGISNQAFVLSGGFLIEATAEIQLLPLLVLTASICPPGLEGSVYGMMMSIRNSGSMVSRGLSAFFTWAVGITATNFSHLTAYILLCGAWLLLPLFFLGFIPDNAEVEEVKQHHDKLYKEIKQQQSA
;
A
#
# COMPACT_ATOMS: atom_id res chain seq x y z
N MET A 1 39.36 -30.31 -0.17
CA MET A 1 38.63 -30.83 -1.34
C MET A 1 37.73 -29.73 -1.84
N ARG A 2 37.79 -29.49 -3.16
CA ARG A 2 37.18 -28.38 -3.89
C ARG A 2 35.69 -28.19 -3.58
N GLY A 3 35.29 -26.93 -3.49
CA GLY A 3 33.89 -26.54 -3.64
C GLY A 3 33.41 -26.69 -5.09
N VAL A 4 32.09 -26.76 -5.22
CA VAL A 4 31.36 -26.39 -6.43
C VAL A 4 30.59 -25.13 -6.06
N GLY A 5 31.02 -23.99 -6.59
CA GLY A 5 30.21 -22.77 -6.67
C GLY A 5 29.39 -22.79 -7.97
N VAL A 6 28.20 -22.20 -7.92
CA VAL A 6 27.41 -21.87 -9.12
C VAL A 6 27.45 -20.35 -9.25
N ARG A 7 28.12 -19.90 -10.31
CA ARG A 7 28.17 -18.52 -10.79
C ARG A 7 26.80 -18.09 -11.35
N THR A 8 26.49 -16.82 -11.14
CA THR A 8 25.66 -16.01 -12.04
C THR A 8 26.29 -15.94 -13.43
N ALA A 9 25.50 -16.18 -14.49
CA ALA A 9 25.63 -15.52 -15.80
C ALA A 9 24.41 -15.85 -16.68
N PHE A 10 23.69 -14.80 -17.07
CA PHE A 10 23.05 -14.74 -18.37
C PHE A 10 24.16 -14.84 -19.45
N ALA A 11 23.95 -15.64 -20.50
CA ALA A 11 24.24 -15.32 -21.92
C ALA A 11 24.56 -16.55 -22.80
N GLY A 12 24.15 -16.44 -24.06
CA GLY A 12 24.66 -17.10 -25.27
C GLY A 12 23.80 -16.57 -26.43
N TYR A 13 24.29 -15.85 -27.43
CA TYR A 13 25.49 -16.00 -28.28
C TYR A 13 26.46 -14.79 -28.14
N GLU A 14 27.75 -14.94 -27.81
CA GLU A 14 28.93 -15.45 -28.58
C GLU A 14 29.41 -14.52 -29.70
N ASP A 15 30.48 -13.75 -29.41
CA ASP A 15 31.71 -13.78 -30.21
C ASP A 15 32.95 -13.30 -29.40
N ALA A 16 34.11 -13.79 -29.82
CA ALA A 16 35.31 -14.09 -29.02
C ALA A 16 36.29 -12.92 -28.72
N ASP A 17 37.30 -13.27 -27.91
CA ASP A 17 38.57 -12.57 -27.62
C ASP A 17 38.59 -11.48 -26.53
N ALA A 18 38.78 -11.89 -25.27
CA ALA A 18 39.79 -11.31 -24.37
C ALA A 18 39.91 -12.11 -23.05
N VAL A 19 40.87 -13.05 -23.00
CA VAL A 19 41.37 -13.71 -21.79
C VAL A 19 42.67 -13.01 -21.36
N ALA A 20 42.71 -12.50 -20.13
CA ALA A 20 43.89 -12.27 -19.25
C ALA A 20 43.47 -11.21 -18.21
N LEU A 21 43.61 -11.32 -16.88
CA LEU A 21 44.41 -12.14 -15.99
C LEU A 21 43.72 -12.09 -14.61
N ALA A 22 43.60 -13.23 -13.93
CA ALA A 22 43.22 -13.32 -12.52
C ALA A 22 44.49 -13.39 -11.65
N GLY A 23 44.45 -12.82 -10.45
CA GLY A 23 45.46 -13.10 -9.42
C GLY A 23 45.34 -12.25 -8.17
N ALA A 24 44.73 -12.83 -7.12
CA ALA A 24 45.08 -12.77 -5.69
C ALA A 24 43.83 -12.80 -4.81
N VAL A 25 43.70 -13.89 -4.04
CA VAL A 25 42.70 -14.10 -2.99
C VAL A 25 43.32 -13.62 -1.68
N ASP A 26 42.62 -12.75 -0.95
CA ASP A 26 42.93 -12.41 0.44
C ASP A 26 41.66 -12.60 1.28
N GLU A 27 41.81 -13.30 2.40
CA GLU A 27 40.73 -13.75 3.29
C GLU A 27 40.09 -12.57 4.05
N THR A 28 38.75 -12.44 4.05
CA THR A 28 38.00 -11.48 4.90
C THR A 28 36.70 -12.08 5.46
N PRO A 29 36.21 -11.64 6.64
CA PRO A 29 35.33 -12.43 7.50
C PRO A 29 33.82 -12.33 7.19
N LEU A 30 33.08 -13.33 7.68
CA LEU A 30 31.71 -13.73 7.38
C LEU A 30 30.55 -12.82 7.87
N LEU A 31 30.74 -11.51 8.06
CA LEU A 31 29.66 -10.54 8.33
C LEU A 31 30.15 -9.11 8.01
N PRO A 32 29.65 -8.41 6.97
CA PRO A 32 30.11 -7.07 6.67
C PRO A 32 28.99 -6.04 6.84
N TRP A 33 28.40 -5.90 8.03
CA TRP A 33 27.56 -4.73 8.31
C TRP A 33 27.79 -4.27 9.75
N SER A 34 28.69 -3.30 9.94
CA SER A 34 28.64 -2.52 11.17
C SER A 34 27.44 -1.56 11.05
N GLU A 35 26.49 -1.64 11.97
CA GLU A 35 25.32 -0.74 12.03
C GLU A 35 25.73 0.75 11.98
N ALA A 36 26.98 1.05 12.38
CA ALA A 36 27.60 2.37 12.37
C ALA A 36 27.86 2.95 10.97
N GLU A 37 27.95 2.13 9.92
CA GLU A 37 28.25 2.59 8.55
C GLU A 37 26.97 2.91 7.76
N TYR A 38 25.87 2.20 8.05
CA TYR A 38 24.53 2.45 7.50
C TYR A 38 23.94 3.78 8.01
N LEU A 39 24.12 4.06 9.31
CA LEU A 39 23.69 5.31 9.94
C LEU A 39 24.50 6.54 9.48
N LYS A 40 25.72 6.35 8.95
CA LYS A 40 26.61 7.45 8.54
C LYS A 40 26.29 8.07 7.18
N LYS A 41 25.38 7.49 6.38
CA LYS A 41 25.01 7.99 5.04
C LYS A 41 23.58 8.51 4.91
N LEU A 42 22.75 8.41 5.95
CA LEU A 42 21.41 8.98 5.89
C LEU A 42 21.51 10.50 6.01
N THR A 43 21.20 11.21 4.92
CA THR A 43 20.96 12.66 5.03
C THR A 43 19.76 12.88 5.97
N PHE A 44 19.75 13.97 6.74
CA PHE A 44 18.63 14.25 7.66
C PHE A 44 17.27 14.22 6.94
N THR A 45 17.22 14.62 5.67
CA THR A 45 16.01 14.52 4.83
C THR A 45 15.57 13.08 4.59
N GLN A 46 16.49 12.15 4.32
CA GLN A 46 16.18 10.71 4.21
C GLN A 46 15.66 10.13 5.53
N PHE A 47 16.19 10.59 6.66
CA PHE A 47 15.66 10.22 7.98
C PHE A 47 14.20 10.66 8.13
N VAL A 48 13.88 11.92 7.79
CA VAL A 48 12.49 12.42 7.86
C VAL A 48 11.57 11.61 6.96
N ILE A 49 11.99 11.31 5.73
CA ILE A 49 11.23 10.51 4.76
C ILE A 49 10.86 9.14 5.35
N TYR A 50 11.83 8.38 5.85
CA TYR A 50 11.58 7.05 6.40
C TYR A 50 10.78 7.10 7.69
N LEU A 51 11.00 8.14 8.51
CA LEU A 51 10.23 8.37 9.72
C LEU A 51 8.74 8.63 9.41
N VAL A 52 8.42 9.34 8.32
CA VAL A 52 7.03 9.55 7.87
C VAL A 52 6.39 8.22 7.50
N GLY A 53 7.07 7.38 6.71
CA GLY A 53 6.57 6.05 6.36
C GLY A 53 6.35 5.19 7.61
N PHE A 54 7.33 5.15 8.53
CA PHE A 54 7.21 4.44 9.79
C PHE A 54 6.05 4.94 10.66
N SER A 55 5.87 6.26 10.77
CA SER A 55 4.75 6.89 11.48
C SER A 55 3.40 6.51 10.86
N GLU A 56 3.29 6.53 9.52
CA GLU A 56 2.10 6.06 8.81
C GLU A 56 1.79 4.57 9.11
N GLY A 57 2.83 3.77 9.32
CA GLY A 57 2.69 2.41 9.85
C GLY A 57 2.10 2.39 11.26
N LEU A 58 2.68 3.15 12.18
CA LEU A 58 2.29 3.19 13.60
C LEU A 58 0.87 3.69 13.84
N THR A 59 0.30 4.53 12.96
CA THR A 59 -1.08 5.01 13.10
C THR A 59 -2.12 3.90 12.97
N HIS A 60 -1.77 2.73 12.42
CA HIS A 60 -2.62 1.53 12.45
C HIS A 60 -2.93 1.03 13.86
N LEU A 61 -2.22 1.51 14.89
CA LEU A 61 -2.56 1.29 16.29
C LEU A 61 -4.03 1.65 16.59
N ALA A 62 -4.52 2.75 16.00
CA ALA A 62 -5.88 3.23 16.19
C ALA A 62 -6.92 2.48 15.33
N ALA A 63 -6.50 1.70 14.32
CA ALA A 63 -7.42 1.13 13.33
C ALA A 63 -8.51 0.26 13.97
N LEU A 64 -8.15 -0.63 14.90
CA LEU A 64 -9.13 -1.45 15.60
C LEU A 64 -10.02 -0.61 16.53
N ALA A 65 -9.44 0.35 17.25
CA ALA A 65 -10.19 1.26 18.11
C ALA A 65 -11.22 2.10 17.34
N ILE A 66 -10.92 2.53 16.10
CA ILE A 66 -11.87 3.21 15.22
C ILE A 66 -13.06 2.29 14.91
N TYR A 67 -12.82 1.04 14.52
CA TYR A 67 -13.90 0.09 14.23
C TYR A 67 -14.80 -0.14 15.44
N TYR A 68 -14.21 -0.33 16.63
CA TYR A 68 -14.99 -0.51 17.86
C TYR A 68 -15.68 0.79 18.32
N LEU A 69 -15.15 1.97 18.04
CA LEU A 69 -15.83 3.25 18.28
C LEU A 69 -17.09 3.34 17.41
N LEU A 70 -16.96 3.10 16.11
CA LEU A 70 -18.08 3.14 15.16
C LEU A 70 -19.15 2.10 15.49
N LYS A 71 -18.73 0.90 15.88
CA LYS A 71 -19.62 -0.20 16.21
C LYS A 71 -20.28 -0.07 17.59
N ASP A 72 -19.49 0.06 18.65
CA ASP A 72 -20.00 -0.09 20.03
C ASP A 72 -20.46 1.25 20.62
N ASP A 73 -19.75 2.34 20.33
CA ASP A 73 -20.05 3.65 20.94
C ASP A 73 -21.06 4.44 20.10
N LEU A 74 -20.98 4.33 18.76
CA LEU A 74 -21.93 4.96 17.83
C LEU A 74 -23.08 4.03 17.41
N GLY A 75 -22.98 2.73 17.67
CA GLY A 75 -24.05 1.77 17.39
C GLY A 75 -24.32 1.54 15.90
N LEU A 76 -23.34 1.81 15.03
CA LEU A 76 -23.53 1.72 13.58
C LEU A 76 -23.63 0.26 13.12
N SER A 77 -24.40 0.05 12.06
CA SER A 77 -24.51 -1.22 11.35
C SER A 77 -23.37 -1.40 10.33
N PRO A 78 -23.11 -2.63 9.86
CA PRO A 78 -22.09 -2.89 8.84
C PRO A 78 -22.15 -1.97 7.59
N PRO A 79 -23.31 -1.74 6.93
CA PRO A 79 -23.36 -0.87 5.77
C PRO A 79 -23.06 0.60 6.10
N GLU A 80 -23.42 1.06 7.30
CA GLU A 80 -23.11 2.43 7.76
C GLU A 80 -21.61 2.60 8.03
N VAL A 81 -20.95 1.58 8.59
CA VAL A 81 -19.49 1.58 8.75
C VAL A 81 -18.79 1.66 7.39
N SER A 82 -19.20 0.82 6.43
CA SER A 82 -18.68 0.88 5.05
C SER A 82 -18.85 2.28 4.43
N ALA A 83 -20.04 2.88 4.62
CA ALA A 83 -20.36 4.21 4.09
C ALA A 83 -19.53 5.34 4.73
N ILE A 84 -19.32 5.31 6.05
CA ILE A 84 -18.51 6.34 6.74
C ILE A 84 -17.08 6.38 6.20
N PHE A 85 -16.50 5.23 5.86
CA PHE A 85 -15.13 5.16 5.35
C PHE A 85 -14.98 5.64 3.89
N ILE A 86 -16.07 5.97 3.19
CA ILE A 86 -16.00 6.61 1.86
C ILE A 86 -15.33 7.98 1.97
N ALA A 87 -15.72 8.80 2.94
CA ALA A 87 -15.17 10.15 3.09
C ALA A 87 -13.64 10.13 3.33
N PRO A 88 -13.10 9.34 4.26
CA PRO A 88 -11.67 9.14 4.40
C PRO A 88 -10.98 8.52 3.17
N ALA A 89 -11.67 7.84 2.25
CA ALA A 89 -11.03 7.30 1.04
C ALA A 89 -10.74 8.38 -0.02
N ILE A 90 -11.53 9.46 -0.05
CA ILE A 90 -11.44 10.52 -1.07
C ILE A 90 -10.03 11.14 -1.17
N PRO A 91 -9.35 11.56 -0.08
CA PRO A 91 -8.04 12.19 -0.21
C PRO A 91 -6.99 11.31 -0.88
N TRP A 92 -7.07 9.98 -0.70
CA TRP A 92 -6.13 9.03 -1.30
C TRP A 92 -6.25 8.94 -2.83
N VAL A 93 -7.38 9.34 -3.40
CA VAL A 93 -7.58 9.48 -4.85
C VAL A 93 -6.85 10.71 -5.39
N PHE A 94 -6.75 11.77 -4.61
CA PHE A 94 -6.17 13.04 -5.01
C PHE A 94 -4.68 13.19 -4.63
N LYS A 95 -3.98 12.10 -4.24
CA LYS A 95 -2.53 12.15 -3.93
C LYS A 95 -1.68 12.85 -5.00
N PRO A 96 -1.83 12.60 -6.32
CA PRO A 96 -1.09 13.31 -7.37
C PRO A 96 -1.29 14.82 -7.32
N PHE A 97 -2.49 15.27 -6.96
CA PHE A 97 -2.79 16.69 -6.80
C PHE A 97 -2.05 17.29 -5.59
N PHE A 98 -1.95 16.56 -4.47
CA PHE A 98 -1.19 17.02 -3.30
C PHE A 98 0.31 17.11 -3.59
N ALA A 99 0.87 16.11 -4.27
CA ALA A 99 2.26 16.14 -4.74
C ALA A 99 2.50 17.38 -5.63
N PHE A 100 1.64 17.59 -6.62
CA PHE A 100 1.70 18.75 -7.50
C PHE A 100 1.60 20.09 -6.76
N LEU A 101 0.67 20.20 -5.81
CA LEU A 101 0.47 21.42 -5.02
C LEU A 101 1.71 21.75 -4.20
N SER A 102 2.29 20.74 -3.54
CA SER A 102 3.50 20.89 -2.73
C SER A 102 4.74 21.26 -3.55
N ASP A 103 4.75 20.93 -4.85
CA ASP A 103 5.86 21.25 -5.75
C ASP A 103 5.72 22.63 -6.40
N SER A 104 4.48 23.07 -6.62
CA SER A 104 4.19 24.27 -7.41
C SER A 104 4.02 25.53 -6.56
N VAL A 105 3.60 25.39 -5.30
CA VAL A 105 3.27 26.53 -4.43
C VAL A 105 4.21 26.52 -3.23
N ALA A 106 5.10 27.52 -3.17
CA ALA A 106 5.93 27.73 -1.98
C ALA A 106 5.14 28.50 -0.91
N ILE A 107 5.18 28.03 0.33
CA ILE A 107 4.61 28.70 1.50
C ILE A 107 5.77 29.30 2.32
N LEU A 108 5.71 30.60 2.59
CA LEU A 108 6.76 31.31 3.36
C LEU A 108 8.18 31.12 2.77
N GLY A 109 8.29 30.97 1.45
CA GLY A 109 9.55 30.74 0.75
C GLY A 109 10.10 29.31 0.84
N TYR A 110 9.37 28.38 1.47
CA TYR A 110 9.69 26.96 1.52
C TYR A 110 8.70 26.15 0.68
N ARG A 111 9.20 25.14 -0.03
CA ARG A 111 8.38 24.36 -0.97
C ARG A 111 7.57 23.27 -0.27
N ARG A 112 8.21 22.38 0.49
CA ARG A 112 7.60 21.15 1.04
C ARG A 112 7.52 21.13 2.55
N LYS A 113 8.44 21.80 3.25
CA LYS A 113 8.50 21.85 4.71
C LYS A 113 7.22 22.35 5.39
N PRO A 114 6.58 23.45 4.95
CA PRO A 114 5.37 23.96 5.59
C PRO A 114 4.21 22.97 5.49
N TYR A 115 4.09 22.29 4.34
CA TYR A 115 3.07 21.25 4.14
C TYR A 115 3.26 20.09 5.11
N MET A 116 4.49 19.57 5.26
CA MET A 116 4.79 18.50 6.21
C MET A 116 4.43 18.89 7.64
N ILE A 117 4.78 20.10 8.08
CA ILE A 117 4.49 20.59 9.44
C ILE A 117 2.97 20.73 9.64
N VAL A 118 2.28 21.41 8.72
CA VAL A 118 0.84 21.68 8.86
C VAL A 118 0.03 20.39 8.83
N PHE A 119 0.26 19.52 7.85
CA PHE A 119 -0.56 18.31 7.72
C PHE A 119 -0.25 17.27 8.80
N SER A 120 1.00 17.09 9.23
CA SER A 120 1.28 16.23 10.40
C SER A 120 0.63 16.77 11.69
N ALA A 121 0.60 18.09 11.89
CA ALA A 121 -0.10 18.67 13.04
C ALA A 121 -1.62 18.47 12.94
N LEU A 122 -2.21 18.62 11.75
CA LEU A 122 -3.63 18.37 11.52
C LEU A 122 -4.01 16.89 11.71
N GLU A 123 -3.13 15.97 11.33
CA GLU A 123 -3.32 14.54 11.59
C GLU A 123 -3.40 14.25 13.09
N ALA A 124 -2.48 14.83 13.88
CA ALA A 124 -2.52 14.75 15.33
C ALA A 124 -3.81 15.34 15.91
N VAL A 125 -4.25 16.50 15.41
CA VAL A 125 -5.53 17.11 15.82
C VAL A 125 -6.69 16.16 15.54
N GLY A 126 -6.72 15.50 14.37
CA GLY A 126 -7.77 14.53 14.05
C GLY A 126 -7.82 13.34 15.03
N PHE A 127 -6.66 12.79 15.42
CA PHE A 127 -6.61 11.75 16.45
C PHE A 127 -7.01 12.27 17.85
N LEU A 128 -6.59 13.47 18.22
CA LEU A 128 -7.02 14.10 19.48
C LEU A 128 -8.52 14.38 19.50
N MET A 129 -9.11 14.77 18.37
CA MET A 129 -10.55 14.94 18.23
C MET A 129 -11.30 13.63 18.48
N LEU A 130 -10.84 12.50 17.92
CA LEU A 130 -11.40 11.18 18.22
C LEU A 130 -11.23 10.79 19.69
N GLY A 131 -10.10 11.17 20.31
CA GLY A 131 -9.75 10.77 21.66
C GLY A 131 -10.44 11.55 22.78
N LEU A 132 -10.71 12.84 22.54
CA LEU A 132 -11.12 13.80 23.58
C LEU A 132 -12.52 14.38 23.36
N SER A 133 -13.04 14.34 22.13
CA SER A 133 -14.38 14.88 21.84
C SER A 133 -15.48 13.86 22.19
N PRO A 134 -16.71 14.32 22.46
CA PRO A 134 -17.85 13.42 22.58
C PRO A 134 -18.02 12.55 21.31
N ALA A 135 -18.30 11.26 21.52
CA ALA A 135 -18.54 10.34 20.43
C ALA A 135 -19.84 10.72 19.71
N SER A 136 -19.71 11.10 18.43
CA SER A 136 -20.84 11.34 17.54
C SER A 136 -20.43 10.97 16.11
N VAL A 137 -21.41 10.69 15.25
CA VAL A 137 -21.14 10.41 13.83
C VAL A 137 -20.43 11.58 13.16
N GLY A 138 -20.82 12.82 13.47
CA GLY A 138 -20.19 14.02 12.90
C GLY A 138 -18.72 14.18 13.34
N THR A 139 -18.42 13.94 14.62
CA THR A 139 -17.03 14.01 15.12
C THR A 139 -16.19 12.88 14.53
N ALA A 140 -16.73 11.67 14.38
CA ALA A 140 -16.02 10.56 13.75
C ALA A 140 -15.71 10.85 12.27
N VAL A 141 -16.70 11.24 11.47
CA VAL A 141 -16.51 11.51 10.02
C VAL A 141 -15.52 12.65 9.80
N SER A 142 -15.68 13.77 10.52
CA SER A 142 -14.78 14.93 10.38
C SER A 142 -13.35 14.61 10.80
N SER A 143 -13.17 13.87 11.91
CA SER A 143 -11.84 13.49 12.39
C SER A 143 -11.17 12.47 11.45
N LEU A 144 -11.90 11.45 11.00
CA LEU A 144 -11.36 10.46 10.06
C LEU A 144 -11.02 11.09 8.70
N PHE A 145 -11.83 12.02 8.22
CA PHE A 145 -11.51 12.78 7.01
C PHE A 145 -10.26 13.63 7.20
N LEU A 146 -10.12 14.33 8.33
CA LEU A 146 -8.95 15.16 8.64
C LEU A 146 -7.67 14.33 8.76
N ILE A 147 -7.72 13.20 9.47
CA ILE A 147 -6.61 12.24 9.58
C ILE A 147 -6.20 11.79 8.18
N SER A 148 -7.18 11.34 7.38
CA SER A 148 -6.91 10.77 6.07
C SER A 148 -6.37 11.80 5.06
N LEU A 149 -6.94 13.00 5.05
CA LEU A 149 -6.46 14.12 4.23
C LEU A 149 -5.01 14.44 4.56
N SER A 150 -4.70 14.52 5.86
CA SER A 150 -3.38 14.84 6.35
C SER A 150 -2.36 13.75 6.02
N ALA A 151 -2.70 12.49 6.28
CA ALA A 151 -1.87 11.34 5.95
C ALA A 151 -1.59 11.24 4.45
N ALA A 152 -2.62 11.40 3.60
CA ALA A 152 -2.47 11.37 2.15
C ALA A 152 -1.54 12.49 1.65
N PHE A 153 -1.61 13.69 2.23
CA PHE A 153 -0.75 14.82 1.89
C PHE A 153 0.71 14.57 2.32
N CYS A 154 0.94 14.20 3.58
CA CYS A 154 2.27 13.86 4.10
C CYS A 154 2.92 12.72 3.30
N SER A 155 2.13 11.69 2.97
CA SER A 155 2.58 10.55 2.15
C SER A 155 2.98 11.00 0.74
N ALA A 156 2.18 11.85 0.08
CA ALA A 156 2.50 12.39 -1.24
C ALA A 156 3.79 13.22 -1.25
N VAL A 157 4.00 14.07 -0.23
CA VAL A 157 5.22 14.87 -0.08
C VAL A 157 6.44 13.98 0.22
N ALA A 158 6.29 12.99 1.09
CA ALA A 158 7.37 12.05 1.41
C ALA A 158 7.78 11.24 0.18
N GLU A 159 6.83 10.68 -0.58
CA GLU A 159 7.09 9.98 -1.84
C GLU A 159 7.83 10.88 -2.85
N ALA A 160 7.40 12.13 -3.00
CA ALA A 160 8.07 13.08 -3.88
C ALA A 160 9.49 13.44 -3.41
N LEU A 161 9.75 13.45 -2.10
CA LEU A 161 11.07 13.63 -1.51
C LEU A 161 11.96 12.39 -1.68
N VAL A 162 11.40 11.18 -1.60
CA VAL A 162 12.11 9.93 -1.91
C VAL A 162 12.63 10.01 -3.34
N VAL A 163 11.75 10.29 -4.31
CA VAL A 163 12.10 10.38 -5.72
C VAL A 163 13.15 11.47 -5.95
N GLU A 164 12.99 12.65 -5.35
CA GLU A 164 13.99 13.72 -5.50
C GLU A 164 15.37 13.33 -4.94
N SER A 165 15.43 12.64 -3.80
CA SER A 165 16.69 12.17 -3.19
C SER A 165 17.45 11.15 -4.04
N THR A 166 16.81 10.67 -5.11
CA THR A 166 17.34 9.72 -6.10
C THR A 166 17.72 10.38 -7.43
N THR A 167 17.42 11.68 -7.60
CA THR A 167 17.78 12.44 -8.81
C THR A 167 19.30 12.46 -8.98
N GLY A 168 19.78 12.02 -10.14
CA GLY A 168 21.21 11.91 -10.45
C GLY A 168 21.87 10.60 -9.98
N LYS A 169 21.11 9.67 -9.40
CA LYS A 169 21.57 8.31 -9.08
C LYS A 169 21.11 7.31 -10.15
N THR A 170 21.65 6.09 -10.10
CA THR A 170 21.26 5.02 -11.02
C THR A 170 19.82 4.56 -10.75
N LEU A 171 19.13 4.00 -11.76
CA LEU A 171 17.77 3.47 -11.63
C LEU A 171 17.62 2.47 -10.47
N ASP A 172 18.64 1.63 -10.25
CA ASP A 172 18.67 0.67 -9.15
C ASP A 172 18.63 1.35 -7.76
N GLN A 173 19.36 2.46 -7.59
CA GLN A 173 19.34 3.25 -6.34
C GLN A 173 18.04 4.02 -6.15
N SER A 174 17.36 4.41 -7.23
CA SER A 174 16.05 5.05 -7.13
C SER A 174 14.97 4.08 -6.65
N ALA A 175 14.99 2.86 -7.16
CA ALA A 175 14.09 1.79 -6.72
C ALA A 175 14.36 1.37 -5.26
N GLU A 176 15.62 1.35 -4.84
CA GLU A 176 16.04 1.01 -3.47
C GLU A 176 15.45 1.99 -2.43
N ASN A 177 15.54 3.30 -2.64
CA ASN A 177 15.00 4.29 -1.70
C ASN A 177 13.46 4.24 -1.56
N VAL A 178 12.73 3.95 -2.65
CA VAL A 178 11.27 3.76 -2.61
C VAL A 178 10.93 2.48 -1.85
N SER A 179 11.67 1.41 -2.10
CA SER A 179 11.52 0.14 -1.38
C SER A 179 11.77 0.32 0.13
N ASP A 180 12.79 1.08 0.52
CA ASP A 180 13.09 1.38 1.93
C ASP A 180 11.95 2.13 2.62
N PHE A 181 11.36 3.13 1.96
CA PHE A 181 10.22 3.88 2.49
C PHE A 181 9.01 2.96 2.73
N ILE A 182 8.67 2.12 1.76
CA ILE A 182 7.58 1.15 1.87
C ILE A 182 7.88 0.14 2.99
N THR A 183 9.13 -0.29 3.11
CA THR A 183 9.59 -1.21 4.17
C THR A 183 9.45 -0.59 5.56
N ALA A 184 9.84 0.68 5.73
CA ALA A 184 9.66 1.40 6.99
C ALA A 184 8.18 1.46 7.41
N LYS A 185 7.27 1.71 6.46
CA LYS A 185 5.82 1.67 6.70
C LYS A 185 5.32 0.30 7.13
N ALA A 186 5.76 -0.76 6.44
CA ALA A 186 5.38 -2.14 6.78
C ALA A 186 5.85 -2.53 8.19
N ILE A 187 7.09 -2.18 8.56
CA ILE A 187 7.63 -2.43 9.91
C ILE A 187 6.81 -1.69 10.96
N GLY A 188 6.49 -0.41 10.74
CA GLY A 188 5.66 0.37 11.66
C GLY A 188 4.28 -0.26 11.88
N SER A 189 3.62 -0.69 10.80
CA SER A 189 2.30 -1.33 10.86
C SER A 189 2.35 -2.67 11.62
N LEU A 190 3.32 -3.53 11.30
CA LEU A 190 3.51 -4.81 11.99
C LEU A 190 3.84 -4.63 13.47
N ALA A 191 4.64 -3.61 13.80
CA ALA A 191 5.02 -3.31 15.18
C ALA A 191 3.78 -3.06 16.05
N VAL A 192 2.74 -2.41 15.54
CA VAL A 192 1.53 -2.06 16.31
C VAL A 192 0.35 -3.02 16.10
N ALA A 193 0.38 -3.86 15.06
CA ALA A 193 -0.76 -4.70 14.70
C ALA A 193 -1.24 -5.60 15.85
N TYR A 194 -0.33 -6.32 16.52
CA TYR A 194 -0.69 -7.14 17.68
C TYR A 194 -1.08 -6.29 18.90
N PHE A 195 -0.30 -5.25 19.22
CA PHE A 195 -0.56 -4.41 20.39
C PHE A 195 -1.88 -3.65 20.30
N SER A 196 -2.37 -3.35 19.10
CA SER A 196 -3.65 -2.66 18.91
C SER A 196 -4.82 -3.38 19.57
N GLY A 197 -4.92 -4.71 19.41
CA GLY A 197 -5.97 -5.53 20.03
C GLY A 197 -5.79 -5.65 21.53
N TYR A 198 -4.56 -5.90 21.97
CA TYR A 198 -4.23 -6.03 23.39
C TYR A 198 -4.50 -4.74 24.18
N LEU A 199 -4.08 -3.58 23.65
CA LEU A 199 -4.32 -2.29 24.28
C LEU A 199 -5.81 -1.94 24.30
N LEU A 200 -6.56 -2.31 23.26
CA LEU A 200 -8.01 -2.08 23.21
C LEU A 200 -8.79 -2.86 24.27
N GLU A 201 -8.31 -4.01 24.72
CA GLU A 201 -8.90 -4.74 25.85
C GLU A 201 -8.55 -4.13 27.22
N LYS A 202 -7.39 -3.48 27.33
CA LYS A 202 -6.84 -3.00 28.62
C LYS A 202 -7.04 -1.51 28.87
N THR A 203 -7.30 -0.74 27.82
CA THR A 203 -7.35 0.72 27.88
C THR A 203 -8.56 1.25 27.11
N SER A 204 -8.91 2.52 27.36
CA SER A 204 -10.00 3.16 26.62
C SER A 204 -9.61 3.44 25.16
N LYS A 205 -10.60 3.42 24.26
CA LYS A 205 -10.41 3.82 22.85
C LYS A 205 -9.82 5.23 22.74
N GLY A 206 -10.29 6.14 23.59
CA GLY A 206 -9.80 7.52 23.64
C GLY A 206 -8.31 7.62 23.97
N SER A 207 -7.83 6.84 24.95
CA SER A 207 -6.41 6.77 25.29
C SER A 207 -5.56 6.26 24.12
N ILE A 208 -6.07 5.30 23.34
CA ILE A 208 -5.38 4.78 22.15
C ILE A 208 -5.28 5.87 21.07
N PHE A 209 -6.34 6.65 20.85
CA PHE A 209 -6.31 7.76 19.89
C PHE A 209 -5.32 8.85 20.32
N VAL A 210 -5.31 9.23 21.61
CA VAL A 210 -4.35 10.19 22.14
C VAL A 210 -2.91 9.67 22.04
N ALA A 211 -2.67 8.40 22.35
CA ALA A 211 -1.36 7.78 22.17
C ALA A 211 -0.94 7.79 20.69
N THR A 212 -1.87 7.48 19.78
CA THR A 212 -1.62 7.49 18.33
C THR A 212 -1.29 8.89 17.81
N ALA A 213 -1.90 9.94 18.36
CA ALA A 213 -1.60 11.33 18.00
C ALA A 213 -0.13 11.74 18.26
N THR A 214 0.59 11.03 19.13
CA THR A 214 2.00 11.32 19.41
C THR A 214 2.92 11.08 18.22
N PHE A 215 2.60 10.12 17.33
CA PHE A 215 3.40 9.82 16.14
C PHE A 215 3.38 10.97 15.10
N PRO A 216 2.21 11.47 14.64
CA PRO A 216 2.19 12.62 13.75
C PRO A 216 2.72 13.91 14.42
N LEU A 217 2.51 14.11 15.74
CA LEU A 217 3.16 15.24 16.44
C LEU A 217 4.69 15.16 16.40
N PHE A 218 5.25 13.96 16.51
CA PHE A 218 6.68 13.75 16.39
C PHE A 218 7.18 14.11 14.99
N ILE A 219 6.43 13.76 13.93
CA ILE A 219 6.71 14.21 12.55
C ILE A 219 6.69 15.74 12.45
N THR A 220 5.72 16.41 13.08
CA THR A 220 5.65 17.87 13.10
C THR A 220 6.94 18.46 13.68
N ILE A 221 7.39 17.96 14.84
CA ILE A 221 8.60 18.42 15.52
C ILE A 221 9.84 18.20 14.65
N VAL A 222 10.02 17.00 14.12
CA VAL A 222 11.18 16.66 13.28
C VAL A 222 11.20 17.47 11.98
N SER A 223 10.03 17.74 11.40
CA SER A 223 9.90 18.51 10.15
C SER A 223 10.35 19.96 10.30
N PHE A 224 10.33 20.55 11.51
CA PHE A 224 10.91 21.87 11.74
C PHE A 224 12.42 21.93 11.48
N PHE A 225 13.13 20.82 11.64
CA PHE A 225 14.57 20.74 11.41
C PHE A 225 14.92 20.35 9.97
N MET A 226 13.91 20.03 9.15
CA MET A 226 14.12 19.68 7.75
C MET A 226 14.66 20.90 6.98
N LYS A 227 15.71 20.65 6.18
CA LYS A 227 16.21 21.61 5.18
C LYS A 227 15.37 21.46 3.92
N ASP A 228 14.97 22.58 3.34
CA ASP A 228 14.10 22.61 2.17
C ASP A 228 14.61 23.65 1.17
N VAL A 229 14.38 23.39 -0.12
CA VAL A 229 14.84 24.22 -1.23
C VAL A 229 13.86 25.37 -1.40
N THR A 230 14.39 26.59 -1.49
CA THR A 230 13.60 27.83 -1.52
C THR A 230 13.14 28.23 -2.93
N THR A 231 13.59 27.53 -3.97
CA THR A 231 13.25 27.80 -5.36
C THR A 231 12.66 26.55 -6.03
N PRO A 232 11.42 26.60 -6.54
CA PRO A 232 10.89 25.53 -7.38
C PRO A 232 11.70 25.48 -8.69
N PRO A 233 12.07 24.29 -9.19
CA PRO A 233 12.67 24.19 -10.52
C PRO A 233 11.70 24.78 -11.56
N GLU A 234 12.19 25.54 -12.53
CA GLU A 234 11.39 25.98 -13.68
C GLU A 234 10.95 24.75 -14.49
N ARG A 235 9.80 24.19 -14.12
CA ARG A 235 9.19 23.07 -14.83
C ARG A 235 7.99 23.59 -15.61
N ASN A 236 7.95 23.30 -16.90
CA ASN A 236 6.78 23.58 -17.72
C ASN A 236 5.67 22.58 -17.34
N LEU A 237 4.87 22.93 -16.33
CA LEU A 237 3.82 22.06 -15.77
C LEU A 237 2.81 21.58 -16.83
N LYS A 238 2.53 22.43 -17.82
CA LYS A 238 1.66 22.07 -18.93
C LYS A 238 2.27 20.98 -19.81
N ALA A 239 3.59 20.99 -20.00
CA ALA A 239 4.31 19.94 -20.70
C ALA A 239 4.30 18.63 -19.92
N GLN A 240 4.60 18.65 -18.61
CA GLN A 240 4.56 17.44 -17.77
C GLN A 240 3.17 16.80 -17.70
N PHE A 241 2.12 17.60 -17.54
CA PHE A 241 0.75 17.08 -17.55
C PHE A 241 0.39 16.47 -18.90
N ARG A 242 0.87 17.07 -20.00
CA ARG A 242 0.66 16.55 -21.35
C ARG A 242 1.39 15.22 -21.54
N GLU A 243 2.67 15.12 -21.16
CA GLU A 243 3.47 13.90 -21.24
C GLU A 243 2.86 12.77 -20.39
N LEU A 244 2.44 13.07 -19.15
CA LEU A 244 1.74 12.11 -18.29
C LEU A 244 0.42 11.65 -18.93
N SER A 245 -0.37 12.58 -19.50
CA SER A 245 -1.63 12.24 -20.17
C SER A 245 -1.41 11.39 -21.43
N GLU A 246 -0.38 11.68 -22.21
CA GLU A 246 0.00 10.90 -23.39
C GLU A 246 0.48 9.50 -22.99
N PHE A 247 1.27 9.38 -21.93
CA PHE A 247 1.74 8.12 -21.39
C PHE A 247 0.60 7.24 -20.85
N LEU A 248 -0.33 7.80 -20.07
CA LEU A 248 -1.48 7.05 -19.54
C LEU A 248 -2.43 6.51 -20.64
N LYS A 249 -2.39 7.09 -21.84
CA LYS A 249 -3.18 6.62 -23.00
C LYS A 249 -2.52 5.46 -23.75
N GLN A 250 -1.26 5.15 -23.46
CA GLN A 250 -0.57 4.03 -24.10
C GLN A 250 -1.25 2.70 -23.76
N SER A 251 -1.35 1.81 -24.75
CA SER A 251 -1.99 0.48 -24.62
C SER A 251 -1.42 -0.34 -23.46
N VAL A 252 -0.12 -0.20 -23.24
CA VAL A 252 0.62 -0.92 -22.20
C VAL A 252 0.19 -0.51 -20.78
N ILE A 253 -0.56 0.59 -20.61
CA ILE A 253 -0.85 1.17 -19.28
C ILE A 253 -2.33 1.24 -18.97
N TRP A 254 -3.15 1.72 -19.91
CA TRP A 254 -4.57 1.87 -19.63
C TRP A 254 -5.25 0.53 -19.33
N GLY A 255 -4.81 -0.56 -19.99
CA GLY A 255 -5.33 -1.90 -19.77
C GLY A 255 -5.05 -2.42 -18.34
N PRO A 256 -3.77 -2.44 -17.90
CA PRO A 256 -3.44 -2.77 -16.51
C PRO A 256 -4.05 -1.83 -15.46
N ALA A 257 -4.18 -0.54 -15.78
CA ALA A 257 -4.85 0.44 -14.92
C ALA A 257 -6.36 0.14 -14.77
N LEU A 258 -7.03 -0.23 -15.86
CA LEU A 258 -8.43 -0.66 -15.83
C LEU A 258 -8.58 -1.96 -15.05
N TYR A 259 -7.69 -2.94 -15.28
CA TYR A 259 -7.69 -4.21 -14.55
C TYR A 259 -7.61 -3.99 -13.03
N ILE A 260 -6.66 -3.17 -12.56
CA ILE A 260 -6.51 -2.94 -11.12
C ILE A 260 -7.68 -2.15 -10.54
N PHE A 261 -8.24 -1.21 -11.31
CA PHE A 261 -9.43 -0.47 -10.88
C PHE A 261 -10.61 -1.44 -10.68
N VAL A 262 -10.89 -2.31 -11.65
CA VAL A 262 -12.00 -3.28 -11.57
C VAL A 262 -11.76 -4.29 -10.44
N TYR A 263 -10.51 -4.76 -10.27
CA TYR A 263 -10.13 -5.64 -9.16
C TYR A 263 -10.38 -4.99 -7.80
N MET A 264 -9.99 -3.72 -7.64
CA MET A 264 -10.15 -2.98 -6.38
C MET A 264 -11.56 -2.45 -6.16
N ALA A 265 -12.40 -2.35 -7.20
CA ALA A 265 -13.75 -1.81 -7.13
C ALA A 265 -14.81 -2.81 -6.68
N GLY A 266 -14.49 -4.10 -6.59
CA GLY A 266 -15.48 -5.12 -6.21
C GLY A 266 -16.01 -4.94 -4.79
N PRO A 267 -17.29 -5.28 -4.53
CA PRO A 267 -17.83 -5.29 -3.18
C PRO A 267 -17.13 -6.36 -2.35
N ASP A 268 -16.89 -6.04 -1.09
CA ASP A 268 -16.28 -6.89 -0.09
C ASP A 268 -17.22 -7.12 1.10
N TYR A 269 -16.94 -8.13 1.90
CA TYR A 269 -17.75 -8.49 3.07
C TYR A 269 -17.02 -8.26 4.39
N ASP A 270 -15.92 -7.50 4.41
CA ASP A 270 -15.02 -7.40 5.57
C ASP A 270 -15.72 -6.74 6.76
N ASP A 271 -16.48 -5.68 6.51
CA ASP A 271 -17.28 -5.01 7.55
C ASP A 271 -18.36 -5.95 8.10
N ALA A 272 -19.07 -6.68 7.24
CA ALA A 272 -20.08 -7.64 7.67
C ALA A 272 -19.48 -8.81 8.47
N LEU A 273 -18.31 -9.31 8.06
CA LEU A 273 -17.58 -10.35 8.79
C LEU A 273 -17.01 -9.84 10.10
N PHE A 274 -16.57 -8.59 10.20
CA PHE A 274 -16.14 -7.98 11.45
C PHE A 274 -17.26 -8.03 12.50
N PHE A 275 -18.48 -7.67 12.12
CA PHE A 275 -19.65 -7.77 13.00
C PHE A 275 -20.03 -9.23 13.29
N PHE A 276 -19.92 -10.13 12.31
CA PHE A 276 -20.16 -11.55 12.53
C PHE A 276 -19.17 -12.15 13.55
N PHE A 277 -17.88 -11.84 13.42
CA PHE A 277 -16.81 -12.29 14.32
C PHE A 277 -17.00 -11.77 15.74
N THR A 278 -17.35 -10.50 15.89
CA THR A 278 -17.47 -9.86 17.19
C THR A 278 -18.82 -10.12 17.87
N ASN A 279 -19.94 -9.95 17.17
CA ASN A 279 -21.28 -10.07 17.77
C ASN A 279 -21.82 -11.50 17.80
N LYS A 280 -21.53 -12.33 16.78
CA LYS A 280 -22.06 -13.71 16.71
C LYS A 280 -21.08 -14.75 17.20
N LEU A 281 -19.79 -14.64 16.86
CA LEU A 281 -18.77 -15.57 17.33
C LEU A 281 -18.12 -15.15 18.66
N GLY A 282 -18.31 -13.90 19.10
CA GLY A 282 -17.79 -13.41 20.37
C GLY A 282 -16.27 -13.27 20.42
N PHE A 283 -15.62 -13.03 19.27
CA PHE A 283 -14.17 -12.85 19.23
C PHE A 283 -13.74 -11.58 19.97
N SER A 284 -12.71 -11.73 20.80
CA SER A 284 -12.19 -10.64 21.61
C SER A 284 -11.36 -9.65 20.77
N PRO A 285 -11.22 -8.39 21.18
CA PRO A 285 -10.38 -7.43 20.47
C PRO A 285 -8.91 -7.88 20.33
N THR A 286 -8.35 -8.60 21.31
CA THR A 286 -7.01 -9.21 21.20
C THR A 286 -6.94 -10.23 20.05
N PHE A 287 -7.97 -11.07 19.90
CA PHE A 287 -8.02 -12.01 18.77
C PHE A 287 -8.15 -11.27 17.43
N MET A 288 -8.97 -10.23 17.37
CA MET A 288 -9.11 -9.40 16.17
C MET A 288 -7.80 -8.67 15.81
N GLY A 289 -7.03 -8.22 16.80
CA GLY A 289 -5.69 -7.66 16.60
C GLY A 289 -4.69 -8.71 16.11
N THR A 290 -4.75 -9.94 16.67
CA THR A 290 -3.93 -11.07 16.21
C THR A 290 -4.24 -11.43 14.76
N LEU A 291 -5.51 -11.40 14.37
CA LEU A 291 -5.94 -11.65 12.99
C LEU A 291 -5.30 -10.63 12.02
N ARG A 292 -5.34 -9.34 12.35
CA ARG A 292 -4.67 -8.29 11.57
C ARG A 292 -3.16 -8.47 11.50
N PHE A 293 -2.52 -8.86 12.61
CA PHE A 293 -1.10 -9.17 12.61
C PHE A 293 -0.78 -10.32 11.65
N THR A 294 -1.58 -11.40 11.66
CA THR A 294 -1.37 -12.51 10.73
C THR A 294 -1.54 -12.10 9.27
N TYR A 295 -2.45 -11.17 8.96
CA TYR A 295 -2.61 -10.63 7.60
C TYR A 295 -1.37 -9.84 7.18
N GLY A 296 -0.83 -8.97 8.05
CA GLY A 296 0.41 -8.25 7.76
C GLY A 296 1.61 -9.20 7.47
N VAL A 297 1.72 -10.31 8.21
CA VAL A 297 2.73 -11.35 7.92
C VAL A 297 2.46 -12.03 6.59
N ALA A 298 1.19 -12.31 6.28
CA ALA A 298 0.79 -12.90 5.02
C ALA A 298 1.13 -12.02 3.81
N ALA A 299 0.93 -10.71 3.93
CA ALA A 299 1.29 -9.74 2.90
C ALA A 299 2.80 -9.82 2.56
N LEU A 300 3.66 -9.84 3.59
CA LEU A 300 5.10 -10.02 3.40
C LEU A 300 5.44 -11.36 2.72
N LEU A 301 4.78 -12.44 3.12
CA LEU A 301 4.98 -13.75 2.49
C LEU A 301 4.49 -13.78 1.04
N GLY A 302 3.41 -13.07 0.72
CA GLY A 302 2.93 -12.86 -0.65
C GLY A 302 3.98 -12.20 -1.54
N VAL A 303 4.66 -11.17 -1.03
CA VAL A 303 5.79 -10.51 -1.71
C VAL A 303 6.93 -11.48 -1.98
N LEU A 304 7.31 -12.29 -0.97
CA LEU A 304 8.38 -13.29 -1.13
C LEU A 304 7.99 -14.38 -2.13
N LEU A 305 6.76 -14.89 -2.07
CA LEU A 305 6.23 -15.87 -3.02
C LEU A 305 6.25 -15.32 -4.44
N TYR A 306 5.83 -14.07 -4.65
CA TYR A 306 5.94 -13.44 -5.96
C TYR A 306 7.39 -13.41 -6.45
N ARG A 307 8.30 -12.93 -5.61
CA ARG A 307 9.72 -12.77 -5.95
C ARG A 307 10.42 -14.08 -6.34
N PHE A 308 10.12 -15.18 -5.64
CA PHE A 308 10.79 -16.46 -5.83
C PHE A 308 10.07 -17.41 -6.80
N VAL A 309 8.75 -17.30 -6.93
CA VAL A 309 7.94 -18.25 -7.72
C VAL A 309 7.34 -17.58 -8.96
N PHE A 310 6.62 -16.47 -8.79
CA PHE A 310 5.84 -15.87 -9.88
C PHE A 310 6.62 -14.89 -10.75
N ARG A 311 7.80 -14.44 -10.34
CA ARG A 311 8.64 -13.51 -11.12
C ARG A 311 8.98 -14.03 -12.52
N GLN A 312 9.08 -15.35 -12.68
CA GLN A 312 9.38 -15.99 -13.98
C GLN A 312 8.13 -16.28 -14.81
N ALA A 313 6.93 -16.19 -14.21
CA ALA A 313 5.67 -16.37 -14.92
C ALA A 313 5.30 -15.07 -15.66
N GLY A 314 4.65 -15.20 -16.82
CA GLY A 314 4.20 -14.04 -17.58
C GLY A 314 3.17 -13.21 -16.81
N PHE A 315 3.19 -11.88 -16.98
CA PHE A 315 2.33 -10.95 -16.23
C PHE A 315 0.85 -11.34 -16.26
N ARG A 316 0.30 -11.55 -17.47
CA ARG A 316 -1.10 -11.97 -17.66
C ARG A 316 -1.41 -13.32 -17.01
N GLN A 317 -0.47 -14.26 -17.03
CA GLN A 317 -0.66 -15.60 -16.44
C GLN A 317 -0.67 -15.55 -14.91
N THR A 318 0.22 -14.76 -14.31
CA THR A 318 0.26 -14.56 -12.86
C THR A 318 -1.06 -14.01 -12.35
N LEU A 319 -1.60 -12.98 -13.02
CA LEU A 319 -2.88 -12.39 -12.65
C LEU A 319 -4.05 -13.38 -12.78
N PHE A 320 -4.10 -14.12 -13.90
CA PHE A 320 -5.11 -15.15 -14.13
C PHE A 320 -5.10 -16.22 -13.02
N TRP A 321 -3.96 -16.90 -12.82
CA TRP A 321 -3.86 -18.00 -11.88
C TRP A 321 -4.09 -17.56 -10.43
N THR A 322 -3.66 -16.35 -10.09
CA THR A 322 -3.87 -15.81 -8.74
C THR A 322 -5.36 -15.56 -8.48
N ILE A 323 -6.16 -15.08 -9.45
CA ILE A 323 -7.63 -14.98 -9.28
C ILE A 323 -8.25 -16.37 -9.12
N ILE A 324 -7.88 -17.33 -9.98
CA ILE A 324 -8.44 -18.69 -9.94
C ILE A 324 -8.19 -19.36 -8.58
N VAL A 325 -7.00 -19.14 -7.99
CA VAL A 325 -6.68 -19.62 -6.65
C VAL A 325 -7.36 -18.80 -5.55
N ALA A 326 -7.46 -17.48 -5.71
CA ALA A 326 -8.05 -16.60 -4.70
C ALA A 326 -9.56 -16.82 -4.53
N VAL A 327 -10.31 -17.06 -5.59
CA VAL A 327 -11.80 -17.21 -5.54
C VAL A 327 -12.29 -18.27 -4.54
N PRO A 328 -11.81 -19.52 -4.53
CA PRO A 328 -12.26 -20.50 -3.55
C PRO A 328 -11.87 -20.12 -2.11
N ILE A 329 -10.73 -19.44 -1.92
CA ILE A 329 -10.27 -18.96 -0.61
C ILE A 329 -11.15 -17.80 -0.14
N TYR A 330 -11.48 -16.88 -1.04
CA TYR A 330 -12.37 -15.74 -0.80
C TYR A 330 -13.81 -16.18 -0.50
N VAL A 331 -14.30 -17.26 -1.12
CA VAL A 331 -15.64 -17.81 -0.80
C VAL A 331 -15.64 -18.69 0.45
N SER A 332 -14.47 -19.10 0.95
CA SER A 332 -14.34 -20.01 2.11
C SER A 332 -15.07 -19.56 3.39
N PRO A 333 -15.28 -18.25 3.70
CA PRO A 333 -16.08 -17.84 4.85
C PRO A 333 -17.53 -18.36 4.84
N VAL A 334 -18.06 -18.83 3.70
CA VAL A 334 -19.34 -19.57 3.66
C VAL A 334 -19.31 -20.81 4.56
N ILE A 335 -18.18 -21.52 4.62
CA ILE A 335 -17.98 -22.70 5.47
C ILE A 335 -18.13 -22.32 6.96
N LEU A 336 -17.64 -21.14 7.32
CA LEU A 336 -17.75 -20.59 8.67
C LEU A 336 -19.18 -20.13 8.99
N VAL A 337 -19.81 -19.38 8.09
CA VAL A 337 -21.14 -18.80 8.31
C VAL A 337 -22.22 -19.88 8.41
N THR A 338 -22.06 -20.98 7.66
CA THR A 338 -22.96 -22.15 7.71
C THR A 338 -22.67 -23.11 8.86
N GLY A 339 -21.57 -22.91 9.60
CA GLY A 339 -21.13 -23.80 10.69
C GLY A 339 -20.58 -25.15 10.21
N LEU A 340 -20.28 -25.29 8.91
CA LEU A 340 -19.70 -26.51 8.36
C LEU A 340 -18.30 -26.79 8.93
N ASN A 341 -17.52 -25.75 9.24
CA ASN A 341 -16.20 -25.89 9.86
C ASN A 341 -16.27 -26.65 11.20
N GLN A 342 -17.30 -26.39 12.02
CA GLN A 342 -17.49 -27.07 13.31
C GLN A 342 -17.87 -28.53 13.12
N LYS A 343 -18.66 -28.85 12.09
CA LYS A 343 -18.98 -30.24 11.72
C LYS A 343 -17.76 -31.02 11.25
N LEU A 344 -16.78 -30.34 10.65
CA LEU A 344 -15.49 -30.89 10.26
C LEU A 344 -14.47 -30.94 11.43
N GLY A 345 -14.85 -30.50 12.63
CA GLY A 345 -13.97 -30.48 13.81
C GLY A 345 -12.96 -29.31 13.83
N ILE A 346 -13.11 -28.33 12.94
CA ILE A 346 -12.22 -27.16 12.86
C ILE A 346 -12.81 -26.01 13.69
N SER A 347 -12.04 -25.48 14.64
CA SER A 347 -12.48 -24.35 15.46
C SER A 347 -12.68 -23.08 14.62
N ASN A 348 -13.61 -22.21 15.02
CA ASN A 348 -13.87 -20.95 14.33
C ASN A 348 -12.60 -20.08 14.24
N GLN A 349 -11.79 -20.06 15.30
CA GLN A 349 -10.56 -19.28 15.38
C GLN A 349 -9.50 -19.78 14.38
N ALA A 350 -9.27 -21.09 14.32
CA ALA A 350 -8.29 -21.67 13.41
C ALA A 350 -8.69 -21.47 11.93
N PHE A 351 -9.98 -21.57 11.63
CA PHE A 351 -10.49 -21.33 10.29
C PHE A 351 -10.32 -19.87 9.84
N VAL A 352 -10.69 -18.91 10.69
CA VAL A 352 -10.59 -17.47 10.37
C VAL A 352 -9.13 -17.04 10.18
N LEU A 353 -8.21 -17.52 11.03
CA LEU A 353 -6.79 -17.20 10.90
C LEU A 353 -6.19 -17.73 9.59
N SER A 354 -6.56 -18.93 9.16
CA SER A 354 -6.00 -19.55 7.95
C SER A 354 -6.58 -18.96 6.65
N GLY A 355 -7.91 -18.77 6.58
CA GLY A 355 -8.57 -18.23 5.39
C GLY A 355 -8.13 -16.80 5.06
N GLY A 356 -8.19 -15.90 6.05
CA GLY A 356 -7.84 -14.49 5.82
C GLY A 356 -6.36 -14.27 5.50
N PHE A 357 -5.46 -15.06 6.10
CA PHE A 357 -4.03 -15.06 5.76
C PHE A 357 -3.82 -15.32 4.26
N LEU A 358 -4.48 -16.34 3.70
CA LEU A 358 -4.28 -16.70 2.29
C LEU A 358 -4.83 -15.63 1.34
N ILE A 359 -5.97 -15.01 1.66
CA ILE A 359 -6.56 -13.93 0.87
C ILE A 359 -5.58 -12.76 0.78
N GLU A 360 -5.02 -12.34 1.91
CA GLU A 360 -4.09 -11.21 1.95
C GLU A 360 -2.82 -11.48 1.12
N ALA A 361 -2.24 -12.68 1.22
CA ALA A 361 -1.10 -13.06 0.41
C ALA A 361 -1.40 -13.04 -1.10
N THR A 362 -2.59 -13.49 -1.51
CA THR A 362 -3.00 -13.43 -2.92
C THR A 362 -3.24 -12.01 -3.42
N ALA A 363 -3.74 -11.11 -2.57
CA ALA A 363 -3.95 -9.71 -2.93
C ALA A 363 -2.64 -8.98 -3.23
N GLU A 364 -1.57 -9.27 -2.47
CA GLU A 364 -0.24 -8.72 -2.74
C GLU A 364 0.34 -9.23 -4.06
N ILE A 365 0.17 -10.52 -4.37
CA ILE A 365 0.64 -11.12 -5.64
C ILE A 365 -0.08 -10.49 -6.86
N GLN A 366 -1.32 -10.03 -6.71
CA GLN A 366 -2.05 -9.31 -7.77
C GLN A 366 -1.50 -7.90 -8.02
N LEU A 367 -1.04 -7.21 -6.98
CA LEU A 367 -0.63 -5.82 -7.05
C LEU A 367 0.81 -5.64 -7.53
N LEU A 368 1.74 -6.47 -7.04
CA LEU A 368 3.17 -6.32 -7.31
C LEU A 368 3.57 -6.31 -8.79
N PRO A 369 3.05 -7.20 -9.65
CA PRO A 369 3.50 -7.24 -11.04
C PRO A 369 3.10 -5.96 -11.79
N LEU A 370 1.98 -5.34 -11.42
CA LEU A 370 1.56 -4.06 -11.97
C LEU A 370 2.51 -2.92 -11.57
N LEU A 371 2.93 -2.90 -10.30
CA LEU A 371 3.89 -1.90 -9.81
C LEU A 371 5.24 -2.06 -10.51
N VAL A 372 5.70 -3.30 -10.69
CA VAL A 372 6.94 -3.61 -11.41
C VAL A 372 6.84 -3.20 -12.88
N LEU A 373 5.73 -3.54 -13.56
CA LEU A 373 5.50 -3.15 -14.94
C LEU A 373 5.58 -1.63 -15.07
N THR A 374 4.79 -0.92 -14.27
CA THR A 374 4.71 0.54 -14.26
C THR A 374 6.11 1.14 -14.11
N ALA A 375 6.86 0.72 -13.09
CA ALA A 375 8.21 1.22 -12.83
C ALA A 375 9.18 0.96 -14.01
N SER A 376 9.04 -0.19 -14.68
CA SER A 376 9.94 -0.58 -15.79
C SER A 376 9.70 0.17 -17.09
N ILE A 377 8.51 0.76 -17.28
CA ILE A 377 8.13 1.47 -18.51
C ILE A 377 7.91 2.97 -18.26
N CYS A 378 8.17 3.48 -17.06
CA CYS A 378 8.05 4.90 -16.78
C CYS A 378 8.98 5.73 -17.68
N PRO A 379 8.52 6.87 -18.25
CA PRO A 379 9.39 7.80 -18.93
C PRO A 379 10.36 8.45 -17.93
N PRO A 380 11.59 8.79 -18.36
CA PRO A 380 12.55 9.48 -17.51
C PRO A 380 11.98 10.75 -16.90
N GLY A 381 12.04 10.88 -15.58
CA GLY A 381 11.59 12.08 -14.86
C GLY A 381 10.09 12.14 -14.53
N LEU A 382 9.30 11.13 -14.93
CA LEU A 382 7.88 11.00 -14.60
C LEU A 382 7.58 9.84 -13.63
N GLU A 383 8.60 9.14 -13.14
CA GLU A 383 8.46 7.88 -12.38
C GLU A 383 7.55 8.06 -11.15
N GLY A 384 7.75 9.15 -10.39
CA GLY A 384 6.92 9.48 -9.22
C GLY A 384 5.48 9.84 -9.57
N SER A 385 5.27 10.58 -10.67
CA SER A 385 3.93 10.99 -11.12
C SER A 385 3.12 9.81 -11.64
N VAL A 386 3.76 8.92 -12.39
CA VAL A 386 3.15 7.68 -12.88
C VAL A 386 2.80 6.76 -11.71
N TYR A 387 3.74 6.53 -10.79
CA TYR A 387 3.49 5.73 -9.60
C TYR A 387 2.32 6.28 -8.77
N GLY A 388 2.35 7.59 -8.50
CA GLY A 388 1.27 8.27 -7.79
C GLY A 388 -0.09 8.12 -8.49
N MET A 389 -0.12 8.21 -9.83
CA MET A 389 -1.35 8.02 -10.59
C MET A 389 -1.88 6.59 -10.51
N MET A 390 -1.03 5.57 -10.64
CA MET A 390 -1.43 4.17 -10.51
C MET A 390 -1.99 3.87 -9.11
N MET A 391 -1.37 4.42 -8.07
CA MET A 391 -1.87 4.31 -6.70
C MET A 391 -3.22 5.03 -6.51
N SER A 392 -3.42 6.19 -7.14
CA SER A 392 -4.72 6.88 -7.16
C SER A 392 -5.80 6.06 -7.85
N ILE A 393 -5.50 5.38 -8.95
CA ILE A 393 -6.45 4.50 -9.65
C ILE A 393 -6.85 3.33 -8.74
N ARG A 394 -5.87 2.69 -8.09
CA ARG A 394 -6.12 1.64 -7.07
C ARG A 394 -7.02 2.15 -5.94
N ASN A 395 -6.70 3.31 -5.38
CA ASN A 395 -7.47 3.90 -4.27
C ASN A 395 -8.89 4.32 -4.70
N SER A 396 -9.05 4.75 -5.95
CA SER A 396 -10.37 5.05 -6.53
C SER A 396 -11.23 3.79 -6.61
N GLY A 397 -10.64 2.66 -7.02
CA GLY A 397 -11.29 1.36 -6.96
C GLY A 397 -11.73 1.04 -5.53
N SER A 398 -10.83 1.12 -4.55
CA SER A 398 -11.17 0.86 -3.14
C SER A 398 -12.28 1.79 -2.60
N MET A 399 -12.31 3.06 -3.02
CA MET A 399 -13.40 3.98 -2.67
C MET A 399 -14.74 3.52 -3.26
N VAL A 400 -14.77 3.08 -4.52
CA VAL A 400 -15.95 2.52 -5.18
C VAL A 400 -16.39 1.23 -4.48
N SER A 401 -15.45 0.36 -4.15
CA SER A 401 -15.68 -0.87 -3.39
C SER A 401 -16.42 -0.57 -2.09
N ARG A 402 -15.95 0.37 -1.26
CA ARG A 402 -16.67 0.78 -0.03
C ARG A 402 -18.12 1.20 -0.28
N GLY A 403 -18.37 1.96 -1.35
CA GLY A 403 -19.72 2.37 -1.76
C GLY A 403 -20.60 1.19 -2.18
N LEU A 404 -20.07 0.28 -3.00
CA LEU A 404 -20.77 -0.93 -3.42
C LEU A 404 -21.00 -1.88 -2.24
N SER A 405 -20.01 -2.09 -1.37
CA SER A 405 -20.10 -2.89 -0.15
C SER A 405 -21.20 -2.35 0.76
N ALA A 406 -21.23 -1.04 1.01
CA ALA A 406 -22.30 -0.40 1.78
C ALA A 406 -23.68 -0.64 1.16
N PHE A 407 -23.82 -0.42 -0.16
CA PHE A 407 -25.08 -0.58 -0.88
C PHE A 407 -25.57 -2.03 -0.85
N PHE A 408 -24.73 -3.01 -1.22
CA PHE A 408 -25.13 -4.40 -1.28
C PHE A 408 -25.36 -4.99 0.12
N THR A 409 -24.56 -4.64 1.12
CA THR A 409 -24.78 -5.06 2.50
C THR A 409 -26.14 -4.57 3.02
N TRP A 410 -26.50 -3.31 2.72
CA TRP A 410 -27.81 -2.75 3.04
C TRP A 410 -28.94 -3.43 2.24
N ALA A 411 -28.77 -3.59 0.92
CA ALA A 411 -29.77 -4.16 0.03
C ALA A 411 -30.12 -5.62 0.37
N VAL A 412 -29.13 -6.38 0.85
CA VAL A 412 -29.28 -7.78 1.29
C VAL A 412 -29.82 -7.86 2.74
N GLY A 413 -29.93 -6.72 3.44
CA GLY A 413 -30.53 -6.64 4.78
C GLY A 413 -29.63 -7.16 5.91
N ILE A 414 -28.31 -7.09 5.75
CA ILE A 414 -27.35 -7.47 6.79
C ILE A 414 -27.26 -6.34 7.82
N THR A 415 -27.42 -6.69 9.10
CA THR A 415 -27.34 -5.75 10.22
C THR A 415 -26.32 -6.22 11.25
N ALA A 416 -26.15 -5.45 12.34
CA ALA A 416 -25.25 -5.83 13.43
C ALA A 416 -25.61 -7.17 14.11
N THR A 417 -26.85 -7.64 13.96
CA THR A 417 -27.37 -8.86 14.60
C THR A 417 -27.98 -9.85 13.61
N ASN A 418 -28.40 -9.41 12.43
CA ASN A 418 -28.96 -10.26 11.39
C ASN A 418 -27.94 -10.55 10.29
N PHE A 419 -27.53 -11.82 10.20
CA PHE A 419 -26.57 -12.32 9.20
C PHE A 419 -27.18 -13.38 8.27
N SER A 420 -28.52 -13.44 8.17
CA SER A 420 -29.23 -14.53 7.48
C SER A 420 -28.83 -14.66 6.01
N HIS A 421 -28.57 -13.54 5.34
CA HIS A 421 -28.20 -13.49 3.93
C HIS A 421 -26.70 -13.31 3.67
N LEU A 422 -25.86 -13.42 4.72
CA LEU A 422 -24.41 -13.23 4.61
C LEU A 422 -23.76 -14.24 3.65
N THR A 423 -24.25 -15.48 3.60
CA THR A 423 -23.77 -16.49 2.63
C THR A 423 -24.00 -16.05 1.18
N ALA A 424 -25.18 -15.54 0.86
CA ALA A 424 -25.48 -15.06 -0.49
C ALA A 424 -24.61 -13.84 -0.85
N TYR A 425 -24.37 -12.96 0.13
CA TYR A 425 -23.49 -11.81 -0.04
C TYR A 425 -22.03 -12.22 -0.32
N ILE A 426 -21.48 -13.18 0.42
CA ILE A 426 -20.13 -13.71 0.17
C ILE A 426 -20.01 -14.30 -1.25
N LEU A 427 -21.03 -15.04 -1.70
CA LEU A 427 -21.05 -15.60 -3.06
C LEU A 427 -21.11 -14.50 -4.14
N LEU A 428 -21.86 -13.42 -3.90
CA LEU A 428 -21.92 -12.27 -4.78
C LEU A 428 -20.54 -11.58 -4.90
N CYS A 429 -19.87 -11.34 -3.77
CA CYS A 429 -18.51 -10.77 -3.77
C CYS A 429 -17.51 -11.70 -4.49
N GLY A 430 -17.59 -13.02 -4.25
CA GLY A 430 -16.76 -14.01 -4.94
C GLY A 430 -16.99 -14.08 -6.45
N ALA A 431 -18.24 -13.90 -6.90
CA ALA A 431 -18.56 -13.80 -8.32
C ALA A 431 -17.97 -12.51 -8.94
N TRP A 432 -17.99 -11.39 -8.21
CA TRP A 432 -17.37 -10.15 -8.66
C TRP A 432 -15.84 -10.27 -8.79
N LEU A 433 -15.19 -11.04 -7.92
CA LEU A 433 -13.74 -11.27 -7.99
C LEU A 433 -13.29 -11.92 -9.32
N LEU A 434 -14.20 -12.55 -10.07
CA LEU A 434 -13.93 -13.08 -11.42
C LEU A 434 -14.03 -12.00 -12.52
N LEU A 435 -14.67 -10.86 -12.26
CA LEU A 435 -14.88 -9.79 -13.24
C LEU A 435 -13.58 -9.23 -13.85
N PRO A 436 -12.47 -9.05 -13.11
CA PRO A 436 -11.21 -8.60 -13.69
C PRO A 436 -10.66 -9.54 -14.78
N LEU A 437 -11.04 -10.83 -14.78
CA LEU A 437 -10.61 -11.79 -15.80
C LEU A 437 -11.04 -11.40 -17.21
N PHE A 438 -12.20 -10.74 -17.37
CA PHE A 438 -12.68 -10.25 -18.66
C PHE A 438 -11.76 -9.15 -19.23
N PHE A 439 -10.99 -8.48 -18.38
CA PHE A 439 -10.10 -7.39 -18.76
C PHE A 439 -8.65 -7.86 -18.98
N LEU A 440 -8.34 -9.15 -18.73
CA LEU A 440 -6.99 -9.69 -18.98
C LEU A 440 -6.54 -9.56 -20.43
N GLY A 441 -7.47 -9.54 -21.37
CA GLY A 441 -7.17 -9.33 -22.79
C GLY A 441 -6.60 -7.95 -23.10
N PHE A 442 -6.82 -6.96 -22.24
CA PHE A 442 -6.26 -5.61 -22.38
C PHE A 442 -4.87 -5.47 -21.76
N ILE A 443 -4.39 -6.50 -21.04
CA ILE A 443 -3.06 -6.49 -20.45
C ILE A 443 -2.04 -6.77 -21.56
N PRO A 444 -0.99 -5.95 -21.72
CA PRO A 444 -0.02 -6.13 -22.80
C PRO A 444 0.73 -7.44 -22.68
N ASP A 445 1.16 -7.98 -23.82
CA ASP A 445 2.04 -9.15 -23.86
C ASP A 445 3.50 -8.75 -23.55
N ASN A 446 4.32 -9.70 -23.11
CA ASN A 446 5.72 -9.44 -22.73
C ASN A 446 6.52 -8.75 -23.86
N ALA A 447 6.21 -9.01 -25.13
CA ALA A 447 6.86 -8.38 -26.27
C ALA A 447 6.54 -6.89 -26.39
N GLU A 448 5.27 -6.50 -26.19
CA GLU A 448 4.83 -5.10 -26.21
C GLU A 448 5.45 -4.31 -25.05
N VAL A 449 5.56 -4.94 -23.87
CA VAL A 449 6.24 -4.36 -22.70
C VAL A 449 7.71 -4.12 -22.99
N GLU A 450 8.40 -5.11 -23.59
CA GLU A 450 9.83 -5.01 -23.87
C GLU A 450 10.13 -3.94 -24.95
N GLU A 451 9.25 -3.76 -25.93
CA GLU A 451 9.39 -2.70 -26.95
C GLU A 451 9.34 -1.29 -26.33
N VAL A 452 8.36 -1.03 -25.47
CA VAL A 452 8.24 0.27 -24.77
C VAL A 452 9.43 0.48 -23.82
N LYS A 453 9.85 -0.57 -23.12
CA LYS A 453 11.02 -0.52 -22.24
C LYS A 453 12.29 -0.18 -23.01
N GLN A 454 12.54 -0.81 -24.16
CA GLN A 454 13.70 -0.52 -25.01
C GLN A 454 13.69 0.94 -25.51
N HIS A 455 12.51 1.46 -25.85
CA HIS A 455 12.35 2.86 -26.25
C HIS A 455 12.75 3.83 -25.12
N HIS A 456 12.26 3.61 -23.90
CA HIS A 456 12.61 4.46 -22.76
C HIS A 456 14.05 4.28 -22.28
N ASP A 457 14.59 3.05 -22.31
CA ASP A 457 16.00 2.79 -22.01
C ASP A 457 16.94 3.54 -22.96
N LYS A 458 16.56 3.67 -24.23
CA LYS A 458 17.29 4.49 -25.21
C LYS A 458 17.23 5.97 -24.84
N LEU A 459 16.05 6.48 -24.48
CA LEU A 459 15.86 7.86 -24.02
C LEU A 459 16.71 8.17 -22.78
N TYR A 460 16.75 7.25 -21.80
CA TYR A 460 17.62 7.37 -20.62
C TYR A 460 19.09 7.48 -20.99
N LYS A 461 19.56 6.66 -21.95
CA LYS A 461 20.96 6.71 -22.42
C LYS A 461 21.28 8.04 -23.10
N GLU A 462 20.37 8.57 -23.93
CA GLU A 462 20.52 9.85 -24.62
C GLU A 462 20.58 11.02 -23.62
N ILE A 463 19.68 11.07 -22.64
CA ILE A 463 19.68 12.09 -21.58
C ILE A 463 20.97 12.03 -20.77
N LYS A 464 21.43 10.82 -20.41
CA LYS A 464 22.66 10.64 -19.63
C LYS A 464 23.90 11.09 -20.42
N GLN A 465 23.93 10.84 -21.73
CA GLN A 465 25.00 11.33 -22.61
C GLN A 465 25.02 12.86 -22.69
N GLN A 466 23.84 13.50 -22.81
CA GLN A 466 23.71 14.96 -22.83
C GLN A 466 24.08 15.64 -21.50
N GLN A 467 23.89 14.96 -20.37
CA GLN A 467 24.30 15.48 -19.05
C GLN A 467 25.79 15.27 -18.74
N SER A 468 26.45 14.35 -19.44
CA SER A 468 27.87 14.06 -19.29
C SER A 468 28.79 14.82 -20.26
N ALA A 469 28.21 15.48 -21.26
CA ALA A 469 28.87 16.38 -22.20
C ALA A 469 28.72 17.83 -21.73
#